data_AF-A0A8W8MYB4-F1
#
_entry.id   AF-A0A8W8MYB4-F1
#
_cell.length_a   1.000
_cell.length_b   1.000
_cell.length_c   1.000
_cell.angle_alpha   90.00
_cell.angle_beta   90.00
_cell.angle_gamma   90.00
#
_symmetry.space_group_name_H-M   'P 1'
#
loop_
_entity.id
_entity.type
_entity.pdbx_description
1 polymer ?
#
loop_
_entity_poly.entity_id
_entity_poly.type
_entity_poly.pdbx_seq_one_letter_code
_entity_poly.pdbx_strand_id
1 'polypeptide(L)'
;MANDYYEEVVCEHSNILESSQQESTMLQQILQTMTVDPDLLSELSDEQKAILFVKIREEQVRRYNEFEKKNQDDRIPRKPKKGRKNVDFLLGKNGKEWVWVMGEHKKDRSIEEMIELEIQERALKEAELEIEGIRRQEEAELARKLEEEKERMEGEQHQKEEELRCLVALHLLRGLQLILNYNASSWFHLLTSVL
;
A
#
# COMPACT_ATOMS: atom_id res chain seq x y z
N MET A 1 34.14 0.16 -78.41
CA MET A 1 33.33 1.38 -78.63
C MET A 1 31.85 1.10 -78.88
N ALA A 2 31.46 0.17 -79.77
CA ALA A 2 30.03 -0.18 -79.92
C ALA A 2 29.57 -1.33 -78.99
N ASN A 3 30.49 -2.18 -78.53
CA ASN A 3 30.15 -3.29 -77.62
C ASN A 3 30.01 -2.85 -76.15
N ASP A 4 30.83 -1.91 -75.69
CA ASP A 4 30.80 -1.45 -74.28
C ASP A 4 29.46 -0.77 -73.92
N TYR A 5 28.80 -0.13 -74.90
CA TYR A 5 27.51 0.55 -74.72
C TYR A 5 26.32 -0.42 -74.66
N TYR A 6 26.42 -1.59 -75.31
CA TYR A 6 25.38 -2.61 -75.25
C TYR A 6 25.51 -3.49 -74.00
N GLU A 7 26.73 -3.71 -73.52
CA GLU A 7 26.97 -4.44 -72.27
C GLU A 7 26.46 -3.65 -71.04
N GLU A 8 26.65 -2.33 -71.02
CA GLU A 8 26.19 -1.44 -69.95
C GLU A 8 24.65 -1.37 -69.88
N VAL A 9 23.97 -1.22 -71.01
CA VAL A 9 22.49 -1.14 -71.09
C VAL A 9 21.80 -2.48 -70.79
N VAL A 10 22.43 -3.61 -71.14
CA VAL A 10 21.91 -4.95 -70.80
C VAL A 10 22.09 -5.23 -69.31
N CYS A 11 23.22 -4.80 -68.73
CA CYS A 11 23.50 -4.94 -67.30
C CYS A 11 22.56 -4.08 -66.43
N GLU A 12 22.25 -2.86 -66.85
CA GLU A 12 21.28 -1.99 -66.17
C GLU A 12 19.86 -2.58 -66.18
N HIS A 13 19.40 -3.14 -67.31
CA HIS A 13 18.09 -3.79 -67.38
C HIS A 13 18.03 -5.10 -66.58
N SER A 14 19.11 -5.88 -66.52
CA SER A 14 19.18 -7.04 -65.62
C SER A 14 19.13 -6.63 -64.15
N ASN A 15 19.83 -5.55 -63.76
CA ASN A 15 19.83 -5.05 -62.38
C ASN A 15 18.45 -4.52 -61.92
N ILE A 16 17.64 -3.97 -62.83
CA ILE A 16 16.27 -3.49 -62.55
C ILE A 16 15.28 -4.65 -62.37
N LEU A 17 15.44 -5.72 -63.14
CA LEU A 17 14.61 -6.94 -63.00
C LEU A 17 14.99 -7.75 -61.76
N GLU A 18 16.26 -7.77 -61.37
CA GLU A 18 16.75 -8.51 -60.19
C GLU A 18 16.38 -7.80 -58.87
N SER A 19 16.42 -6.46 -58.83
CA SER A 19 15.96 -5.65 -57.69
C SER A 19 14.45 -5.74 -57.45
N SER A 20 13.63 -5.73 -58.51
CA SER A 20 12.18 -5.91 -58.39
C SER A 20 11.77 -7.34 -58.00
N GLN A 21 12.54 -8.37 -58.39
CA GLN A 21 12.33 -9.73 -57.91
C GLN A 21 12.71 -9.90 -56.44
N GLN A 22 13.75 -9.19 -55.98
CA GLN A 22 14.20 -9.26 -54.59
C GLN A 22 13.17 -8.67 -53.60
N GLU A 23 12.47 -7.59 -53.97
CA GLU A 23 11.38 -7.00 -53.17
C GLU A 23 10.20 -7.97 -52.96
N SER A 24 9.84 -8.76 -53.98
CA SER A 24 8.77 -9.77 -53.88
C SER A 24 9.13 -10.89 -52.90
N THR A 25 10.40 -11.33 -52.90
CA THR A 25 10.86 -12.41 -52.00
C THR A 25 10.88 -11.98 -50.53
N MET A 26 11.26 -10.73 -50.24
CA MET A 26 11.39 -10.22 -48.87
C MET A 26 10.01 -9.98 -48.21
N LEU A 27 9.07 -9.36 -48.94
CA LEU A 27 7.70 -9.17 -48.44
C LEU A 27 7.03 -10.52 -48.17
N GLN A 28 7.21 -11.50 -49.06
CA GLN A 28 6.64 -12.83 -48.90
C GLN A 28 7.22 -13.56 -47.68
N GLN A 29 8.52 -13.40 -47.41
CA GLN A 29 9.16 -13.93 -46.20
C GLN A 29 8.57 -13.31 -44.92
N ILE A 30 8.38 -11.98 -44.89
CA ILE A 30 7.74 -11.28 -43.77
C ILE A 30 6.31 -11.77 -43.55
N LEU A 31 5.52 -11.92 -44.63
CA LEU A 31 4.15 -12.43 -44.53
C LEU A 31 4.12 -13.90 -44.09
N GLN A 32 5.20 -14.67 -44.32
CA GLN A 32 5.31 -16.04 -43.84
C GLN A 32 5.66 -16.10 -42.35
N THR A 33 6.68 -15.36 -41.91
CA THR A 33 7.18 -15.35 -40.52
C THR A 33 6.31 -14.49 -39.58
N MET A 34 5.56 -13.54 -40.13
CA MET A 34 4.77 -12.53 -39.40
C MET A 34 5.59 -11.57 -38.54
N THR A 35 6.90 -11.46 -38.82
CA THR A 35 7.84 -10.63 -38.07
C THR A 35 8.60 -9.73 -39.04
N VAL A 36 8.85 -8.48 -38.62
CA VAL A 36 9.61 -7.49 -39.39
C VAL A 36 10.77 -7.01 -38.53
N ASP A 37 11.96 -6.90 -39.12
CA ASP A 37 13.14 -6.35 -38.44
C ASP A 37 12.99 -4.82 -38.26
N PRO A 38 13.32 -4.27 -37.08
CA PRO A 38 13.08 -2.86 -36.76
C PRO A 38 13.91 -1.90 -37.62
N ASP A 39 15.14 -2.28 -37.98
CA ASP A 39 16.03 -1.49 -38.83
C ASP A 39 15.44 -1.37 -40.24
N LEU A 40 15.02 -2.49 -40.82
CA LEU A 40 14.32 -2.55 -42.12
C LEU A 40 13.03 -1.74 -42.10
N LEU A 41 12.25 -1.83 -41.02
CA LEU A 41 11.02 -1.07 -40.89
C LEU A 41 11.29 0.43 -40.88
N SER A 42 12.41 0.90 -40.32
CA SER A 42 12.74 2.33 -40.23
C SER A 42 13.13 2.94 -41.59
N GLU A 43 13.77 2.14 -42.45
CA GLU A 43 14.24 2.52 -43.78
C GLU A 43 13.11 2.62 -44.82
N LEU A 44 11.99 1.91 -44.62
CA LEU A 44 10.83 1.95 -45.51
C LEU A 44 10.16 3.34 -45.50
N SER A 45 9.66 3.76 -46.66
CA SER A 45 8.84 4.97 -46.74
C SER A 45 7.51 4.78 -45.99
N ASP A 46 6.88 5.87 -45.55
CA ASP A 46 5.62 5.80 -44.80
C ASP A 46 4.49 5.14 -45.61
N GLU A 47 4.50 5.30 -46.94
CA GLU A 47 3.57 4.62 -47.85
C GLU A 47 3.82 3.11 -47.92
N GLN A 48 5.09 2.69 -48.03
CA GLN A 48 5.46 1.28 -48.02
C GLN A 48 5.14 0.60 -46.68
N LYS A 49 5.38 1.30 -45.55
CA LYS A 49 4.99 0.84 -44.20
C LYS A 49 3.48 0.64 -44.10
N ALA A 50 2.68 1.59 -44.58
CA ALA A 50 1.23 1.49 -44.55
C ALA A 50 0.73 0.26 -45.34
N ILE A 51 1.26 0.06 -46.55
CA ILE A 51 0.94 -1.11 -47.38
C ILE A 51 1.35 -2.41 -46.68
N LEU A 52 2.55 -2.45 -46.09
CA LEU A 52 3.06 -3.59 -45.35
C LEU A 52 2.16 -3.96 -44.17
N PHE A 53 1.75 -2.99 -43.35
CA PHE A 53 0.87 -3.24 -42.21
C PHE A 53 -0.50 -3.74 -42.63
N VAL A 54 -1.07 -3.21 -43.71
CA VAL A 54 -2.32 -3.72 -44.27
C VAL A 54 -2.17 -5.19 -44.67
N LYS A 55 -1.10 -5.54 -45.39
CA LYS A 55 -0.85 -6.92 -45.84
C LYS A 55 -0.61 -7.89 -44.68
N ILE A 56 0.17 -7.49 -43.68
CA ILE A 56 0.38 -8.28 -42.46
C ILE A 56 -0.97 -8.48 -41.76
N ARG A 57 -1.79 -7.44 -41.65
CA ARG A 57 -3.09 -7.53 -40.98
C ARG A 57 -4.06 -8.44 -41.71
N GLU A 58 -4.15 -8.33 -43.03
CA GLU A 58 -4.93 -9.23 -43.88
C GLU A 58 -4.52 -10.69 -43.64
N GLU A 59 -3.20 -10.95 -43.60
CA GLU A 59 -2.67 -12.29 -43.39
C GLU A 59 -2.92 -12.79 -41.95
N GLN A 60 -2.80 -11.94 -40.93
CA GLN A 60 -3.20 -12.27 -39.55
C GLN A 60 -4.67 -12.71 -39.50
N VAL A 61 -5.56 -11.93 -40.12
CA VAL A 61 -7.00 -12.22 -40.11
C VAL A 61 -7.30 -13.48 -40.90
N ARG A 62 -6.65 -13.70 -42.05
CA ARG A 62 -6.80 -14.94 -42.84
C ARG A 62 -6.37 -16.16 -42.04
N ARG A 63 -5.18 -16.13 -41.42
CA ARG A 63 -4.66 -17.22 -40.57
C ARG A 63 -5.56 -17.47 -39.36
N TYR A 64 -6.01 -16.41 -38.70
CA TYR A 64 -6.93 -16.51 -37.56
C TYR A 64 -8.25 -17.16 -37.98
N ASN A 65 -8.86 -16.72 -39.08
CA ASN A 65 -10.11 -17.29 -39.58
C ASN A 65 -9.95 -18.76 -40.03
N GLU A 66 -8.81 -19.13 -40.61
CA GLU A 66 -8.52 -20.52 -40.97
C GLU A 66 -8.27 -21.39 -39.74
N PHE A 67 -7.59 -20.85 -38.73
CA PHE A 67 -7.42 -21.51 -37.44
C PHE A 67 -8.79 -21.71 -36.77
N GLU A 68 -9.62 -20.67 -36.69
CA GLU A 68 -10.96 -20.75 -36.12
C GLU A 68 -11.83 -21.76 -36.86
N LYS A 69 -11.83 -21.78 -38.20
CA LYS A 69 -12.56 -22.80 -38.98
C LYS A 69 -12.08 -24.23 -38.71
N LYS A 70 -10.76 -24.44 -38.56
CA LYS A 70 -10.20 -25.75 -38.25
C LYS A 70 -10.44 -26.17 -36.80
N ASN A 71 -10.44 -25.22 -35.86
CA ASN A 71 -10.61 -25.47 -34.44
C ASN A 71 -12.06 -25.24 -33.96
N GLN A 72 -12.99 -24.96 -34.86
CA GLN A 72 -14.43 -24.92 -34.55
C GLN A 72 -14.93 -26.28 -34.03
N ASP A 73 -14.35 -27.38 -34.52
CA ASP A 73 -14.59 -28.76 -34.02
C ASP A 73 -13.74 -29.12 -32.77
N ASP A 74 -12.65 -28.40 -32.51
CA ASP A 74 -11.80 -28.59 -31.31
C ASP A 74 -12.40 -27.94 -30.04
N ARG A 75 -13.65 -27.47 -30.10
CA ARG A 75 -14.50 -27.29 -28.90
C ARG A 75 -14.76 -28.61 -28.17
N ILE A 76 -14.42 -29.75 -28.79
CA ILE A 76 -14.36 -31.04 -28.13
C ILE A 76 -13.11 -31.05 -27.21
N PRO A 77 -13.27 -31.31 -25.89
CA PRO A 77 -12.17 -31.22 -24.95
C PRO A 77 -11.07 -32.22 -25.33
N ARG A 78 -9.90 -31.70 -25.71
CA ARG A 78 -8.70 -32.52 -25.91
C ARG A 78 -8.35 -33.15 -24.56
N LYS A 79 -8.19 -34.47 -24.52
CA LYS A 79 -7.85 -35.21 -23.29
C LYS A 79 -6.60 -34.56 -22.65
N PRO A 80 -6.65 -34.18 -21.36
CA PRO A 80 -5.55 -33.50 -20.72
C PRO A 80 -4.30 -34.40 -20.75
N LYS A 81 -3.19 -33.87 -21.26
CA LYS A 81 -1.89 -34.55 -21.15
C LYS A 81 -1.52 -34.61 -19.67
N LYS A 82 -1.36 -35.82 -19.13
CA LYS A 82 -1.08 -36.08 -17.71
C LYS A 82 0.13 -35.25 -17.25
N GLY A 83 -0.05 -34.38 -16.26
CA GLY A 83 1.02 -33.60 -15.61
C GLY A 83 1.09 -32.10 -15.94
N ARG A 84 0.16 -31.53 -16.73
CA ARG A 84 0.08 -30.07 -16.94
C ARG A 84 -1.14 -29.49 -16.22
N LYS A 85 -0.96 -28.33 -15.57
CA LYS A 85 -2.07 -27.53 -15.02
C LYS A 85 -2.79 -26.89 -16.21
N ASN A 86 -4.04 -27.26 -16.42
CA ASN A 86 -4.89 -26.67 -17.45
C ASN A 86 -5.98 -25.84 -16.77
N VAL A 87 -6.31 -24.70 -17.36
CA VAL A 87 -7.46 -23.88 -16.96
C VAL A 87 -8.61 -24.29 -17.87
N ASP A 88 -9.59 -25.00 -17.33
CA ASP A 88 -10.80 -25.37 -18.03
C ASP A 88 -11.92 -24.42 -17.60
N PHE A 89 -12.58 -23.77 -18.57
CA PHE A 89 -13.72 -22.92 -18.29
C PHE A 89 -14.96 -23.77 -18.02
N LEU A 90 -15.69 -23.44 -16.96
CA LEU A 90 -17.00 -24.01 -16.70
C LEU A 90 -17.94 -23.61 -17.83
N LEU A 91 -18.68 -24.56 -18.39
CA LEU A 91 -19.69 -24.30 -19.42
C LEU A 91 -21.08 -24.29 -18.78
N GLY A 92 -21.91 -23.32 -19.15
CA GLY A 92 -23.33 -23.28 -18.82
C GLY A 92 -24.16 -24.27 -19.63
N LYS A 93 -25.46 -24.36 -19.30
CA LYS A 93 -26.42 -25.26 -19.95
C LYS A 93 -26.56 -25.03 -21.47
N ASN A 94 -26.19 -23.84 -21.93
CA ASN A 94 -26.20 -23.41 -23.32
C ASN A 94 -24.90 -23.74 -24.07
N GLY A 95 -23.93 -24.41 -23.43
CA GLY A 95 -22.62 -24.71 -24.01
C GLY A 95 -21.72 -23.47 -24.19
N LYS A 96 -22.09 -22.33 -23.61
CA LYS A 96 -21.24 -21.14 -23.51
C LYS A 96 -20.53 -21.12 -22.17
N GLU A 97 -19.47 -20.32 -22.04
CA GLU A 97 -18.75 -20.12 -20.79
C GLU A 97 -19.68 -19.60 -19.67
N TRP A 98 -19.54 -20.18 -18.48
CA TRP A 98 -20.26 -19.79 -17.27
C TRP A 98 -19.61 -18.54 -16.68
N VAL A 99 -20.40 -17.49 -16.49
CA VAL A 99 -19.98 -16.25 -15.83
C VAL A 99 -20.76 -16.12 -14.53
N TRP A 100 -20.04 -15.91 -13.42
CA TRP A 100 -20.65 -15.49 -12.15
C TRP A 100 -20.54 -13.98 -12.02
N VAL A 101 -21.68 -13.31 -11.89
CA VAL A 101 -21.72 -11.88 -11.60
C VAL A 101 -22.00 -11.72 -10.11
N MET A 102 -21.05 -11.11 -9.39
CA MET A 102 -21.21 -10.78 -7.97
C MET A 102 -22.45 -9.89 -7.78
N GLY A 103 -23.35 -10.28 -6.89
CA GLY A 103 -24.55 -9.50 -6.55
C GLY A 103 -25.82 -9.85 -7.35
N GLU A 104 -25.75 -10.70 -8.38
CA GLU A 104 -26.96 -11.18 -9.09
C GLU A 104 -27.63 -12.37 -8.39
N HIS A 105 -26.87 -13.11 -7.59
CA HIS A 105 -27.39 -14.26 -6.85
C HIS A 105 -28.11 -13.80 -5.58
N LYS A 106 -29.26 -14.43 -5.26
CA LYS A 106 -30.17 -14.01 -4.17
C LYS A 106 -29.55 -13.94 -2.77
N LYS A 107 -28.37 -14.52 -2.57
CA LYS A 107 -27.65 -14.56 -1.29
C LYS A 107 -26.41 -13.68 -1.28
N ASP A 108 -26.07 -13.08 -2.41
CA ASP A 108 -24.91 -12.22 -2.54
C ASP A 108 -25.34 -10.80 -2.17
N ARG A 109 -24.48 -10.09 -1.44
CA ARG A 109 -24.68 -8.65 -1.19
C ARG A 109 -24.51 -7.89 -2.49
N SER A 110 -25.31 -6.84 -2.67
CA SER A 110 -25.10 -5.94 -3.81
C SER A 110 -23.79 -5.18 -3.64
N ILE A 111 -23.25 -4.68 -4.76
CA ILE A 111 -22.02 -3.89 -4.74
C ILE A 111 -22.25 -2.61 -3.91
N GLU A 112 -23.41 -1.98 -4.07
CA GLU A 112 -23.83 -0.79 -3.34
C GLU A 112 -23.93 -1.06 -1.83
N GLU A 113 -24.53 -2.19 -1.43
CA GLU A 113 -24.62 -2.60 -0.03
C GLU A 113 -23.24 -2.82 0.60
N MET A 114 -22.31 -3.41 -0.15
CA MET A 114 -20.94 -3.61 0.33
C MET A 114 -20.21 -2.29 0.56
N ILE A 115 -20.37 -1.33 -0.36
CA ILE A 115 -19.77 0.00 -0.25
C ILE A 115 -20.35 0.78 0.93
N GLU A 116 -21.68 0.72 1.12
CA GLU A 116 -22.36 1.36 2.25
C GLU A 116 -21.82 0.84 3.59
N LEU A 117 -21.68 -0.49 3.72
CA LEU A 117 -21.11 -1.11 4.92
C LEU A 117 -19.67 -0.66 5.16
N GLU A 118 -18.83 -0.61 4.13
CA GLU A 118 -17.45 -0.12 4.26
C GLU A 118 -17.37 1.36 4.68
N ILE A 119 -18.32 2.19 4.24
CA ILE A 119 -18.41 3.59 4.67
C ILE A 119 -18.81 3.65 6.15
N GLN A 120 -19.81 2.87 6.55
CA GLN A 120 -20.28 2.83 7.94
C GLN A 120 -19.21 2.31 8.90
N GLU A 121 -18.53 1.22 8.54
CA GLU A 121 -17.42 0.67 9.35
C GLU A 121 -16.28 1.68 9.52
N ARG A 122 -15.94 2.42 8.47
CA ARG A 122 -14.94 3.50 8.56
C ARG A 122 -15.38 4.63 9.48
N ALA A 123 -16.61 5.11 9.31
CA ALA A 123 -17.15 6.18 10.14
C ALA A 123 -17.21 5.79 11.62
N LEU A 124 -17.62 4.55 11.94
CA LEU A 124 -17.62 4.04 13.31
C LEU A 124 -16.22 3.97 13.90
N LYS A 125 -15.26 3.44 13.14
CA LYS A 125 -13.87 3.35 13.59
C LYS A 125 -13.25 4.72 13.84
N GLU A 126 -13.54 5.71 13.00
CA GLU A 126 -13.11 7.09 13.18
C GLU A 126 -13.71 7.69 14.46
N ALA A 127 -15.01 7.52 14.69
CA ALA A 127 -15.66 7.97 15.91
C ALA A 127 -15.08 7.31 17.17
N GLU A 128 -14.79 6.00 17.13
CA GLU A 128 -14.14 5.29 18.24
C GLU A 128 -12.75 5.86 18.56
N LEU A 129 -11.96 6.16 17.53
CA LEU A 129 -10.63 6.76 17.69
C LEU A 129 -10.71 8.18 18.27
N GLU A 130 -11.69 8.99 17.83
CA GLU A 130 -11.93 10.33 18.39
C GLU A 130 -12.34 10.25 19.86
N ILE A 131 -13.27 9.37 20.21
CA ILE A 131 -13.71 9.16 21.60
C ILE A 131 -12.55 8.73 22.48
N GLU A 132 -11.74 7.77 22.03
CA GLU A 132 -10.57 7.29 22.77
C GLU A 132 -9.49 8.38 22.90
N GLY A 133 -9.34 9.23 21.88
CA GLY A 133 -8.48 10.41 21.93
C GLY A 133 -8.92 11.40 23.00
N ILE A 134 -10.22 11.72 23.05
CA ILE A 134 -10.82 12.61 24.06
C ILE A 134 -10.62 12.01 25.46
N ARG A 135 -10.97 10.74 25.65
CA ARG A 135 -10.82 10.05 26.94
C ARG A 135 -9.39 10.11 27.47
N ARG A 136 -8.39 9.89 26.60
CA ARG A 136 -6.98 9.98 26.97
C ARG A 136 -6.58 11.40 27.41
N GLN A 137 -7.11 12.43 26.74
CA GLN A 137 -6.85 13.82 27.10
C GLN A 137 -7.48 14.16 28.45
N GLU A 138 -8.74 13.76 28.67
CA GLU A 138 -9.44 13.96 29.94
C GLU A 138 -8.75 13.25 31.10
N GLU A 139 -8.32 11.99 30.91
CA GLU A 139 -7.57 11.23 31.91
C GLU A 139 -6.23 11.89 32.26
N ALA A 140 -5.49 12.39 31.26
CA ALA A 140 -4.25 13.11 31.49
C ALA A 140 -4.47 14.43 32.23
N GLU A 141 -5.54 15.17 31.90
CA GLU A 141 -5.90 16.40 32.61
C GLU A 141 -6.30 16.12 34.06
N LEU A 142 -7.11 15.08 34.29
CA LEU A 142 -7.49 14.64 35.63
C LEU A 142 -6.28 14.18 36.45
N ALA A 143 -5.36 13.43 35.84
CA ALA A 143 -4.13 13.01 36.50
C ALA A 143 -3.25 14.20 36.88
N ARG A 144 -3.14 15.21 36.00
CA ARG A 144 -2.40 16.44 36.30
C ARG A 144 -3.01 17.21 37.48
N LYS A 145 -4.33 17.39 37.47
CA LYS A 145 -5.05 18.03 38.59
C LYS A 145 -4.91 17.25 39.89
N LEU A 146 -4.93 15.92 39.82
CA LEU A 146 -4.75 15.06 40.99
C LEU A 146 -3.35 15.20 41.59
N GLU A 147 -2.31 15.27 40.76
CA GLU A 147 -0.94 15.47 41.25
C GLU A 147 -0.75 16.89 41.82
N GLU A 148 -1.26 17.92 41.14
CA GLU A 148 -1.27 19.30 41.66
C GLU A 148 -1.95 19.37 43.04
N GLU A 149 -3.09 18.71 43.21
CA GLU A 149 -3.79 18.67 44.51
C GLU A 149 -3.00 17.88 45.57
N LYS A 150 -2.37 16.78 45.16
CA LYS A 150 -1.53 15.97 46.04
C LYS A 150 -0.32 16.75 46.54
N GLU A 151 0.38 17.48 45.67
CA GLU A 151 1.49 18.36 46.04
C GLU A 151 1.04 19.47 47.01
N ARG A 152 -0.13 20.09 46.75
CA ARG A 152 -0.72 21.07 47.68
C ARG A 152 -0.97 20.46 49.05
N MET A 153 -1.58 19.29 49.10
CA MET A 153 -1.88 18.58 50.34
C MET A 153 -0.60 18.16 51.09
N GLU A 154 0.42 17.68 50.38
CA GLU A 154 1.73 17.34 50.96
C GLU A 154 2.44 18.59 51.51
N GLY A 155 2.39 19.72 50.80
CA GLY A 155 2.92 20.99 51.28
C GLY A 155 2.22 21.48 52.55
N GLU A 156 0.90 21.42 52.59
CA GLU A 156 0.12 21.76 53.79
C GLU A 156 0.43 20.82 54.97
N GLN A 157 0.63 19.52 54.71
CA GLN A 157 1.03 18.56 55.73
C GLN A 157 2.43 18.87 56.26
N HIS A 158 3.38 19.16 55.38
CA HIS A 158 4.75 19.50 55.76
C HIS A 158 4.78 20.76 56.63
N GLN A 159 4.03 21.80 56.23
CA GLN A 159 3.92 23.02 57.00
C GLN A 159 3.34 22.78 58.40
N LYS A 160 2.27 21.98 58.51
CA LYS A 160 1.71 21.58 59.82
C LYS A 160 2.72 20.80 60.66
N GLU A 161 3.50 19.92 60.05
CA GLU A 161 4.55 19.16 60.74
C GLU A 161 5.65 20.09 61.27
N GLU A 162 6.09 21.07 60.47
CA GLU A 162 7.08 22.06 60.88
C GLU A 162 6.57 22.97 62.01
N GLU A 163 5.32 23.42 61.94
CA GLU A 163 4.65 24.18 63.00
C GLU A 163 4.61 23.37 64.32
N LEU A 164 4.22 22.09 64.24
CA LEU A 164 4.24 21.19 65.40
C LEU A 164 5.66 20.99 65.94
N ARG A 165 6.66 20.78 65.08
CA ARG A 165 8.07 20.66 65.47
C ARG A 165 8.55 21.91 66.22
N CYS A 166 8.22 23.11 65.72
CA CYS A 166 8.54 24.37 66.38
C CYS A 166 7.85 24.51 67.74
N LEU A 167 6.57 24.17 67.83
CA LEU A 167 5.80 24.22 69.08
C LEU A 167 6.40 23.28 70.14
N VAL A 168 6.75 22.05 69.75
CA VAL A 168 7.39 21.07 70.63
C VAL A 168 8.75 21.58 71.12
N ALA A 169 9.58 22.12 70.23
CA ALA A 169 10.87 22.70 70.61
C ALA A 169 10.73 23.87 71.60
N LEU A 170 9.75 24.76 71.39
CA LEU A 170 9.44 25.86 72.31
C LEU A 170 9.01 25.32 73.69
N HIS A 171 8.14 24.30 73.71
CA HIS A 171 7.71 23.66 74.94
C HIS A 171 8.88 23.01 75.71
N LEU A 172 9.80 22.35 75.01
CA LEU A 172 11.00 21.77 75.60
C LEU A 172 11.94 22.84 76.18
N LEU A 173 12.20 23.93 75.45
CA LEU A 173 13.00 25.05 75.93
C LEU A 173 12.39 25.69 77.18
N ARG A 174 11.06 25.91 77.18
CA ARG A 174 10.34 26.43 78.35
C ARG A 174 10.42 25.48 79.55
N GLY A 175 10.30 24.17 79.30
CA GLY A 175 10.46 23.14 80.33
C GLY A 175 11.87 23.12 80.94
N LEU A 176 12.92 23.18 80.10
CA LEU A 176 14.31 23.28 80.55
C LEU A 176 14.55 24.55 81.37
N GLN A 177 14.02 25.70 80.94
CA GLN A 177 14.13 26.95 81.70
C GLN A 177 13.48 26.85 83.09
N LEU A 178 12.32 26.19 83.20
CA LEU A 178 11.66 25.95 84.49
C LEU A 178 12.49 25.03 85.39
N ILE A 179 13.08 23.96 84.85
CA ILE A 179 13.98 23.07 85.59
C ILE A 179 15.20 23.83 86.10
N LEU A 180 15.83 24.65 85.26
CA LEU A 180 16.97 25.49 85.64
C LEU A 180 16.59 26.49 86.73
N ASN A 181 15.43 27.17 86.61
CA ASN A 181 14.95 28.10 87.61
C ASN A 181 14.61 27.42 88.95
N TYR A 182 14.01 26.22 88.92
CA TYR A 182 13.71 25.43 90.12
C TYR A 182 14.99 24.94 90.81
N ASN A 183 15.97 24.46 90.04
CA ASN A 183 17.26 24.04 90.58
C ASN A 183 18.02 25.26 91.14
N ALA A 184 18.10 26.38 90.42
CA ALA A 184 18.69 27.61 90.93
C ALA A 184 18.06 28.08 92.25
N SER A 185 16.73 27.97 92.39
CA SER A 185 16.01 28.28 93.63
C SER A 185 16.36 27.28 94.75
N SER A 186 16.44 25.99 94.45
CA SER A 186 16.83 24.92 95.39
C SER A 186 18.26 25.09 95.91
N TRP A 187 19.20 25.44 95.02
CA TRP A 187 20.59 25.76 95.39
C TRP A 187 20.70 27.06 96.18
N PHE A 188 19.88 28.08 95.86
CA PHE A 188 19.80 29.31 96.67
C PHE A 188 19.31 29.02 98.10
N HIS A 189 18.29 28.18 98.26
CA HIS A 189 17.79 27.78 99.57
C HIS A 189 18.82 26.96 100.38
N LEU A 190 19.58 26.07 99.74
CA LEU A 190 20.69 25.35 100.37
C LEU A 190 21.85 26.28 100.75
N LEU A 191 22.17 27.29 99.94
CA LEU A 191 23.22 28.26 100.25
C LEU A 191 22.84 29.19 101.41
N THR A 192 21.57 29.61 101.49
CA THR A 192 21.07 30.46 102.58
C THR A 192 20.85 29.72 103.90
N SER A 193 20.83 28.38 103.89
CA SER A 193 20.68 27.55 105.10
C SER A 193 22.02 27.11 105.71
N VAL A 194 23.15 27.41 105.06
CA VAL A 194 24.52 27.05 105.49
C VAL A 194 25.31 28.29 105.97
N LEU A 195 24.71 29.48 105.91
CA LEU A 195 25.22 30.73 106.52
C LEU A 195 24.43 31.07 107.78
#